data_AF-A0A0Q4J7Z2-F1
#
_entry.id   AF-A0A0Q4J7Z2-F1
#
_cell.length_a   1.000
_cell.length_b   1.000
_cell.length_c   1.000
_cell.angle_alpha   90.00
_cell.angle_beta   90.00
_cell.angle_gamma   90.00
#
_symmetry.space_group_name_H-M   'P 1'
#
loop_
_entity.id
_entity.type
_entity.pdbx_description
1 polymer ?
#
loop_
_entity_poly.entity_id
_entity_poly.type
_entity_poly.pdbx_seq_one_letter_code
_entity_poly.pdbx_strand_id
1 'polypeptide(L)'
;MADEVGEDLRHRYVRASMELGLKRVAELEDNDLANQIVAWCASATDLREEAWRQLLALVDAGCAETTALRAFLTHKSAEVMDLGSSRPEAFATQDGSIMIDLARSPMFPTGAVSDEVAALRMGILTDVISAQGFSKRLGGVIEGLLYEFSPEQAERVGVVDLALEAIRAGSGSELIVYFAGDQNAALAGGRLAHADLLARAFARECPDLELVEHILSLRLLRAARASGEAGGVLVDIIKAGIERLGVERVVHEIVKVRIFFDRSPGRWNATLADIAREVRHLAFNDAVEGLMLATDDEGGS
;
A
#
# COMPACT_ATOMS: atom_id res chain seq x y z
N MET A 1 10.45 -37.21 13.83
CA MET A 1 9.14 -37.72 13.35
C MET A 1 8.02 -36.88 13.97
N ALA A 2 7.97 -35.58 13.63
CA ALA A 2 7.02 -34.64 14.24
C ALA A 2 6.53 -33.57 13.24
N ASP A 3 6.53 -33.85 11.93
CA ASP A 3 6.22 -32.82 10.91
C ASP A 3 5.04 -33.13 9.99
N GLU A 4 4.37 -34.28 10.11
CA GLU A 4 3.26 -34.65 9.19
C GLU A 4 1.88 -34.71 9.86
N VAL A 5 1.76 -34.39 11.15
CA VAL A 5 0.46 -34.29 11.86
C VAL A 5 -0.17 -32.89 11.75
N GLY A 6 0.52 -31.92 11.13
CA GLY A 6 0.26 -30.49 11.36
C GLY A 6 -0.85 -29.82 10.54
N GLU A 7 -1.04 -30.18 9.27
CA GLU A 7 -1.82 -29.35 8.34
C GLU A 7 -3.27 -29.84 8.16
N ASP A 8 -3.47 -31.15 8.05
CA ASP A 8 -4.80 -31.76 7.87
C ASP A 8 -5.68 -31.64 9.14
N LEU A 9 -5.07 -31.74 10.33
CA LEU A 9 -5.80 -31.60 11.60
C LEU A 9 -6.19 -30.14 11.88
N ARG A 10 -5.31 -29.20 11.52
CA ARG A 10 -5.59 -27.76 11.59
C ARG A 10 -6.72 -27.36 10.66
N HIS A 11 -6.70 -27.81 9.40
CA HIS A 11 -7.78 -27.54 8.45
C HIS A 11 -9.12 -28.11 8.93
N ARG A 12 -9.13 -29.34 9.44
CA ARG A 12 -10.35 -29.96 10.02
C ARG A 12 -10.88 -29.19 11.22
N TYR A 13 -10.00 -28.74 12.13
CA TYR A 13 -10.40 -27.94 13.29
C TYR A 13 -10.98 -26.57 12.89
N VAL A 14 -10.31 -25.85 11.98
CA VAL A 14 -10.77 -24.56 11.46
C VAL A 14 -12.14 -24.73 10.81
N ARG A 15 -12.30 -25.76 9.96
CA ARG A 15 -13.57 -26.04 9.29
C ARG A 15 -14.69 -26.37 10.27
N ALA A 16 -14.44 -27.25 11.24
CA ALA A 16 -15.42 -27.57 12.28
C ALA A 16 -15.82 -26.35 13.11
N SER A 17 -14.86 -25.45 13.38
CA SER A 17 -15.12 -24.19 14.11
C SER A 17 -16.00 -23.24 13.29
N MET A 18 -15.74 -23.12 11.98
CA MET A 18 -16.57 -22.33 11.07
C MET A 18 -17.99 -22.88 10.99
N GLU A 19 -18.16 -24.19 10.81
CA GLU A 19 -19.48 -24.82 10.76
C GLU A 19 -20.26 -24.66 12.07
N LEU A 20 -19.60 -24.82 13.22
CA LEU A 20 -20.22 -24.64 14.53
C LEU A 20 -20.60 -23.19 14.76
N GLY A 21 -19.66 -22.27 14.50
CA GLY A 21 -19.89 -20.83 14.63
C GLY A 21 -21.05 -20.38 13.77
N LEU A 22 -21.07 -20.78 12.49
CA LEU A 22 -22.10 -20.39 11.54
C LEU A 22 -23.51 -20.85 11.95
N LYS A 23 -23.63 -22.07 12.52
CA LYS A 23 -24.89 -22.59 13.06
C LYS A 23 -25.39 -21.83 14.29
N ARG A 24 -24.51 -21.09 14.97
CA ARG A 24 -24.76 -20.44 16.25
C ARG A 24 -24.71 -18.91 16.16
N VAL A 25 -24.55 -18.33 14.95
CA VAL A 25 -24.42 -16.87 14.76
C VAL A 25 -25.50 -16.08 15.47
N ALA A 26 -26.77 -16.49 15.34
CA ALA A 26 -27.91 -15.82 15.97
C ALA A 26 -27.94 -15.94 17.51
N GLU A 27 -27.16 -16.85 18.09
CA GLU A 27 -27.05 -17.06 19.54
C GLU A 27 -25.84 -16.35 20.15
N LEU A 28 -24.97 -15.73 19.33
CA LEU A 28 -23.80 -15.00 19.80
C LEU A 28 -24.21 -13.62 20.31
N GLU A 29 -23.78 -13.29 21.54
CA GLU A 29 -23.93 -11.93 22.09
C GLU A 29 -22.88 -10.95 21.54
N ASP A 30 -21.77 -11.48 21.02
CA ASP A 30 -20.66 -10.72 20.45
C ASP A 30 -20.86 -10.54 18.94
N ASN A 31 -21.30 -9.33 18.55
CA ASN A 31 -21.54 -8.97 17.15
C ASN A 31 -20.25 -8.98 16.31
N ASP A 32 -19.12 -8.60 16.88
CA ASP A 32 -17.84 -8.57 16.17
C ASP A 32 -17.44 -10.02 15.83
N LEU A 33 -17.60 -10.94 16.78
CA LEU A 33 -17.35 -12.36 16.56
C LEU A 33 -18.32 -12.95 15.52
N ALA A 34 -19.61 -12.59 15.58
CA ALA A 34 -20.62 -13.01 14.61
C ALA A 34 -20.25 -12.59 13.18
N ASN A 35 -19.87 -11.32 12.98
CA ASN A 35 -19.43 -10.78 11.70
C ASN A 35 -18.13 -11.44 11.20
N GLN A 36 -17.17 -11.70 12.09
CA GLN A 36 -15.93 -12.41 11.74
C GLN A 36 -16.19 -13.84 11.27
N ILE A 37 -17.06 -14.59 11.96
CA ILE A 37 -17.45 -15.94 11.56
C ILE A 37 -18.09 -15.92 10.17
N VAL A 38 -19.02 -15.00 9.92
CA VAL A 38 -19.66 -14.82 8.61
C VAL A 38 -18.61 -14.50 7.53
N ALA A 39 -17.70 -13.57 7.80
CA ALA A 39 -16.63 -13.19 6.88
C ALA A 39 -15.70 -14.37 6.55
N TRP A 40 -15.29 -15.17 7.54
CA TRP A 40 -14.49 -16.37 7.31
C TRP A 40 -15.24 -17.43 6.50
N CYS A 41 -16.53 -17.61 6.77
CA CYS A 41 -17.36 -18.59 6.05
C CYS A 41 -17.62 -18.18 4.59
N ALA A 42 -17.54 -16.90 4.24
CA ALA A 42 -17.68 -16.43 2.86
C ALA A 42 -16.63 -17.04 1.91
N SER A 43 -15.41 -17.30 2.40
CA SER A 43 -14.35 -17.92 1.59
C SER A 43 -14.49 -19.44 1.43
N ALA A 44 -15.30 -20.11 2.26
CA ALA A 44 -15.55 -21.54 2.16
C ALA A 44 -16.74 -21.83 1.24
N THR A 45 -16.49 -22.38 0.05
CA THR A 45 -17.50 -22.57 -1.01
C THR A 45 -18.78 -23.27 -0.55
N ASP A 46 -18.69 -24.30 0.29
CA ASP A 46 -19.84 -25.05 0.78
C ASP A 46 -20.60 -24.37 1.93
N LEU A 47 -19.98 -23.40 2.60
CA LEU A 47 -20.59 -22.63 3.69
C LEU A 47 -21.09 -21.26 3.24
N ARG A 48 -20.64 -20.78 2.08
CA ARG A 48 -20.86 -19.41 1.59
C ARG A 48 -22.33 -19.01 1.53
N GLU A 49 -23.22 -19.87 1.03
CA GLU A 49 -24.65 -19.54 0.92
C GLU A 49 -25.35 -19.47 2.28
N GLU A 50 -24.92 -20.28 3.24
CA GLU A 50 -25.39 -20.14 4.63
C GLU A 50 -24.82 -18.87 5.27
N ALA A 51 -23.54 -18.58 5.06
CA ALA A 51 -22.91 -17.34 5.52
C ALA A 51 -23.59 -16.09 4.97
N TRP A 52 -24.00 -16.11 3.69
CA TRP A 52 -24.78 -15.03 3.10
C TRP A 52 -26.14 -14.86 3.78
N ARG A 53 -26.85 -15.97 4.06
CA ARG A 53 -28.12 -15.92 4.81
C ARG A 53 -27.93 -15.37 6.23
N GLN A 54 -26.85 -15.75 6.90
CA GLN A 54 -26.52 -15.20 8.22
C GLN A 54 -26.17 -13.71 8.14
N LEU A 55 -25.45 -13.26 7.11
CA LEU A 55 -25.21 -11.83 6.89
C LEU A 55 -26.53 -11.06 6.76
N LEU A 56 -27.48 -11.54 5.95
CA LEU A 56 -28.78 -10.90 5.80
C LEU A 56 -29.54 -10.83 7.15
N ALA A 57 -29.45 -11.88 7.96
CA ALA A 57 -30.03 -11.87 9.31
C ALA A 57 -29.38 -10.83 10.23
N LEU A 58 -28.05 -10.66 10.17
CA LEU A 58 -27.33 -9.61 10.90
C LEU A 58 -27.74 -8.20 10.42
N VAL A 59 -27.96 -8.04 9.11
CA VAL A 59 -28.46 -6.78 8.52
C VAL A 59 -29.86 -6.47 9.03
N ASP A 60 -30.75 -7.47 9.10
CA ASP A 60 -32.11 -7.31 9.64
C ASP A 60 -32.12 -7.01 11.15
N ALA A 61 -31.15 -7.54 11.88
CA ALA A 61 -30.94 -7.26 13.30
C ALA A 61 -30.22 -5.92 13.57
N GLY A 62 -29.70 -5.24 12.54
CA GLY A 62 -28.97 -3.97 12.67
C GLY A 62 -27.59 -4.11 13.30
N CYS A 63 -26.96 -5.28 13.20
CA CYS A 63 -25.64 -5.57 13.77
C CYS A 63 -24.61 -6.03 12.73
N ALA A 64 -24.90 -5.85 11.43
CA ALA A 64 -23.96 -6.18 10.38
C ALA A 64 -22.80 -5.17 10.30
N GLU A 65 -21.63 -5.66 9.88
CA GLU A 65 -20.45 -4.85 9.60
C GLU A 65 -20.06 -4.92 8.12
N THR A 66 -19.47 -3.84 7.63
CA THR A 66 -18.91 -3.80 6.26
C THR A 66 -17.78 -4.81 6.07
N THR A 67 -17.08 -5.21 7.13
CA THR A 67 -16.08 -6.28 7.11
C THR A 67 -16.67 -7.60 6.59
N ALA A 68 -17.86 -7.97 7.09
CA ALA A 68 -18.56 -9.18 6.69
C ALA A 68 -19.14 -9.05 5.27
N LEU A 69 -19.73 -7.89 4.95
CA LEU A 69 -20.25 -7.61 3.61
C LEU A 69 -19.15 -7.72 2.53
N ARG A 70 -17.99 -7.10 2.77
CA ARG A 70 -16.85 -7.10 1.85
C ARG A 70 -16.32 -8.50 1.56
N ALA A 71 -16.42 -9.43 2.50
CA ALA A 71 -15.95 -10.81 2.31
C ALA A 71 -16.69 -11.55 1.18
N PHE A 72 -17.89 -11.10 0.81
CA PHE A 72 -18.66 -11.65 -0.29
C PHE A 72 -18.40 -10.97 -1.64
N LEU A 73 -17.68 -9.86 -1.68
CA LEU A 73 -17.50 -9.07 -2.91
C LEU A 73 -16.90 -9.89 -4.07
N THR A 74 -16.05 -10.86 -3.75
CA THR A 74 -15.42 -11.77 -4.70
C THR A 74 -16.34 -12.84 -5.27
N HIS A 75 -17.53 -13.03 -4.69
CA HIS A 75 -18.42 -14.16 -5.00
C HIS A 75 -19.86 -13.75 -5.30
N LYS A 76 -20.28 -12.57 -4.82
CA LYS A 76 -21.63 -12.00 -4.94
C LYS A 76 -21.52 -10.49 -5.19
N SER A 77 -20.72 -10.09 -6.18
CA SER A 77 -20.37 -8.68 -6.44
C SER A 77 -21.64 -7.82 -6.61
N ALA A 78 -22.57 -8.25 -7.46
CA ALA A 78 -23.82 -7.53 -7.71
C ALA A 78 -24.70 -7.43 -6.46
N GLU A 79 -24.89 -8.52 -5.72
CA GLU A 79 -25.74 -8.53 -4.52
C GLU A 79 -25.12 -7.72 -3.37
N VAL A 80 -23.80 -7.73 -3.23
CA VAL A 80 -23.08 -6.89 -2.27
C VAL A 80 -23.28 -5.42 -2.59
N MET A 81 -23.14 -5.03 -3.85
CA MET A 81 -23.33 -3.64 -4.28
C MET A 81 -24.78 -3.18 -4.11
N ASP A 82 -25.76 -4.03 -4.45
CA ASP A 82 -27.18 -3.75 -4.27
C ASP A 82 -27.54 -3.61 -2.78
N LEU A 83 -27.07 -4.53 -1.94
CA LEU A 83 -27.33 -4.50 -0.50
C LEU A 83 -26.68 -3.28 0.18
N GLY A 84 -25.42 -2.99 -0.15
CA GLY A 84 -24.70 -1.83 0.39
C GLY A 84 -25.29 -0.49 -0.03
N SER A 85 -25.90 -0.42 -1.23
CA SER A 85 -26.54 0.80 -1.75
C SER A 85 -27.97 0.98 -1.23
N SER A 86 -28.71 -0.11 -1.06
CA SER A 86 -30.13 -0.07 -0.65
C SER A 86 -30.33 0.07 0.85
N ARG A 87 -29.39 -0.39 1.68
CA ARG A 87 -29.47 -0.36 3.15
C ARG A 87 -28.17 0.09 3.81
N PRO A 88 -27.61 1.26 3.45
CA PRO A 88 -26.31 1.67 3.94
C PRO A 88 -26.26 1.87 5.47
N GLU A 89 -27.38 2.25 6.08
CA GLU A 89 -27.50 2.46 7.52
C GLU A 89 -27.48 1.16 8.34
N ALA A 90 -27.67 0.01 7.69
CA ALA A 90 -27.69 -1.29 8.36
C ALA A 90 -26.28 -1.85 8.66
N PHE A 91 -25.23 -1.17 8.20
CA PHE A 91 -23.85 -1.59 8.39
C PHE A 91 -23.06 -0.62 9.26
N ALA A 92 -22.40 -1.16 10.28
CA ALA A 92 -21.29 -0.47 10.93
C ALA A 92 -20.10 -0.42 9.96
N THR A 93 -19.66 0.79 9.66
CA THR A 93 -18.54 1.06 8.73
C THR A 93 -17.25 1.29 9.51
N GLN A 94 -16.11 0.84 8.99
CA GLN A 94 -14.80 1.18 9.57
C GLN A 94 -14.41 2.62 9.23
N ASP A 95 -14.70 3.04 8.01
CA ASP A 95 -14.25 4.31 7.46
C ASP A 95 -15.37 5.36 7.28
N GLY A 96 -16.53 5.17 7.91
CA GLY A 96 -17.67 6.07 7.77
C GLY A 96 -18.33 6.02 6.39
N SER A 97 -17.92 5.08 5.52
CA SER A 97 -18.45 4.92 4.17
C SER A 97 -18.34 3.46 3.74
N ILE A 98 -19.48 2.86 3.42
CA ILE A 98 -19.56 1.51 2.85
C ILE A 98 -18.77 1.42 1.56
N MET A 99 -18.87 2.44 0.70
CA MET A 99 -18.18 2.43 -0.59
C MET A 99 -16.66 2.40 -0.40
N ILE A 100 -16.13 3.18 0.54
CA ILE A 100 -14.71 3.14 0.88
C ILE A 100 -14.35 1.76 1.45
N ASP A 101 -15.15 1.23 2.36
CA ASP A 101 -14.91 -0.09 2.96
C ASP A 101 -14.89 -1.20 1.90
N LEU A 102 -15.80 -1.17 0.92
CA LEU A 102 -15.88 -2.14 -0.18
C LEU A 102 -14.71 -2.03 -1.17
N ALA A 103 -14.20 -0.82 -1.40
CA ALA A 103 -13.04 -0.59 -2.24
C ALA A 103 -11.72 -1.11 -1.62
N ARG A 104 -11.70 -1.41 -0.31
CA ARG A 104 -10.51 -1.92 0.37
C ARG A 104 -10.20 -3.37 0.03
N SER A 105 -8.91 -3.66 -0.02
CA SER A 105 -8.39 -5.03 0.04
C SER A 105 -8.78 -5.70 1.37
N PRO A 106 -9.09 -7.01 1.39
CA PRO A 106 -9.30 -7.75 2.63
C PRO A 106 -7.99 -7.81 3.44
N MET A 107 -8.08 -7.90 4.78
CA MET A 107 -6.92 -7.83 5.67
C MET A 107 -5.83 -8.90 5.46
N PHE A 108 -6.08 -9.94 4.65
CA PHE A 108 -5.11 -10.99 4.33
C PHE A 108 -5.34 -11.48 2.89
N PRO A 109 -4.77 -10.83 1.85
CA PRO A 109 -4.92 -11.31 0.48
C PRO A 109 -4.23 -12.67 0.33
N THR A 110 -5.03 -13.71 0.07
CA THR A 110 -4.53 -15.09 -0.13
C THR A 110 -4.17 -15.38 -1.59
N GLY A 111 -4.28 -14.38 -2.47
CA GLY A 111 -4.00 -14.47 -3.91
C GLY A 111 -4.55 -13.24 -4.66
N ALA A 112 -4.17 -13.12 -5.94
CA ALA A 112 -4.70 -12.05 -6.80
C ALA A 112 -6.22 -12.20 -6.98
N VAL A 113 -6.94 -11.08 -6.93
CA VAL A 113 -8.39 -11.05 -7.17
C VAL A 113 -8.72 -11.14 -8.66
N SER A 114 -9.98 -11.48 -8.97
CA SER A 114 -10.47 -11.45 -10.35
C SER A 114 -10.47 -10.03 -10.92
N ASP A 115 -10.34 -9.93 -12.24
CA ASP A 115 -10.38 -8.66 -12.96
C ASP A 115 -11.68 -7.89 -12.75
N GLU A 116 -12.79 -8.60 -12.58
CA GLU A 116 -14.10 -8.01 -12.29
C GLU A 116 -14.08 -7.27 -10.94
N VAL A 117 -13.55 -7.90 -9.89
CA VAL A 117 -13.45 -7.29 -8.56
C VAL A 117 -12.46 -6.14 -8.56
N ALA A 118 -11.34 -6.28 -9.26
CA ALA A 118 -10.37 -5.20 -9.41
C ALA A 118 -11.00 -3.98 -10.10
N ALA A 119 -11.70 -4.19 -11.21
CA ALA A 119 -12.41 -3.14 -11.94
C ALA A 119 -13.52 -2.50 -11.08
N LEU A 120 -14.29 -3.30 -10.33
CA LEU A 120 -15.33 -2.80 -9.43
C LEU A 120 -14.75 -1.89 -8.35
N ARG A 121 -13.69 -2.32 -7.66
CA ARG A 121 -13.06 -1.52 -6.60
C ARG A 121 -12.47 -0.22 -7.15
N MET A 122 -11.87 -0.28 -8.35
CA MET A 122 -11.37 0.91 -9.02
C MET A 122 -12.49 1.87 -9.42
N GLY A 123 -13.62 1.36 -9.93
CA GLY A 123 -14.80 2.17 -10.22
C GLY A 123 -15.31 2.89 -8.98
N ILE A 124 -15.53 2.15 -7.88
CA ILE A 124 -15.95 2.71 -6.60
C ILE A 124 -14.98 3.80 -6.13
N LEU A 125 -13.68 3.52 -6.17
CA LEU A 125 -12.66 4.46 -5.72
C LEU A 125 -12.63 5.74 -6.57
N THR A 126 -12.74 5.60 -7.89
CA THR A 126 -12.77 6.73 -8.83
C THR A 126 -13.99 7.61 -8.60
N ASP A 127 -15.15 7.01 -8.36
CA ASP A 127 -16.39 7.75 -8.07
C ASP A 127 -16.29 8.50 -6.74
N VAL A 128 -15.75 7.86 -5.71
CA VAL A 128 -15.55 8.49 -4.38
C VAL A 128 -14.54 9.64 -4.47
N ILE A 129 -13.42 9.45 -5.17
CA ILE A 129 -12.41 10.51 -5.38
C ILE A 129 -13.01 11.67 -6.18
N SER A 130 -13.80 11.38 -7.21
CA SER A 130 -14.46 12.43 -8.01
C SER A 130 -15.46 13.25 -7.19
N ALA A 131 -16.15 12.61 -6.23
CA ALA A 131 -17.14 13.27 -5.39
C ALA A 131 -16.53 14.04 -4.20
N GLN A 132 -15.43 13.55 -3.62
CA GLN A 132 -14.92 14.04 -2.33
C GLN A 132 -13.46 14.51 -2.36
N GLY A 133 -12.74 14.25 -3.46
CA GLY A 133 -11.31 14.49 -3.58
C GLY A 133 -10.45 13.43 -2.87
N PHE A 134 -9.13 13.63 -2.94
CA PHE A 134 -8.17 12.77 -2.24
C PHE A 134 -8.19 13.01 -0.73
N SER A 135 -8.01 11.91 0.02
CA SER A 135 -7.83 11.94 1.47
C SER A 135 -6.86 10.85 1.90
N LYS A 136 -6.28 11.00 3.10
CA LYS A 136 -5.44 9.99 3.75
C LYS A 136 -6.07 8.59 3.75
N ARG A 137 -7.36 8.50 4.06
CA ARG A 137 -8.12 7.25 4.05
C ARG A 137 -8.10 6.58 2.67
N LEU A 138 -8.36 7.33 1.61
CA LEU A 138 -8.32 6.81 0.23
C LEU A 138 -6.90 6.42 -0.18
N GLY A 139 -5.87 7.12 0.32
CA GLY A 139 -4.48 6.71 0.19
C GLY A 139 -4.20 5.31 0.73
N GLY A 140 -4.79 4.97 1.89
CA GLY A 140 -4.69 3.62 2.48
C GLY A 140 -5.43 2.55 1.67
N VAL A 141 -6.55 2.92 1.04
CA VAL A 141 -7.25 2.03 0.10
C VAL A 141 -6.36 1.76 -1.12
N ILE A 142 -5.83 2.81 -1.75
CA ILE A 142 -4.93 2.72 -2.91
C ILE A 142 -3.72 1.85 -2.61
N GLU A 143 -3.08 2.06 -1.46
CA GLU A 143 -1.95 1.25 -1.01
C GLU A 143 -2.32 -0.23 -0.86
N GLY A 144 -3.47 -0.53 -0.23
CA GLY A 144 -3.96 -1.89 -0.09
C GLY A 144 -4.23 -2.59 -1.43
N LEU A 145 -4.73 -1.86 -2.43
CA LEU A 145 -4.95 -2.37 -3.78
C LEU A 145 -3.63 -2.64 -4.52
N LEU A 146 -2.63 -1.77 -4.37
CA LEU A 146 -1.29 -1.98 -4.91
C LEU A 146 -0.62 -3.25 -4.34
N TYR A 147 -1.00 -3.68 -3.14
CA TYR A 147 -0.55 -4.94 -2.56
C TYR A 147 -1.34 -6.16 -3.02
N GLU A 148 -2.65 -6.01 -3.26
CA GLU A 148 -3.53 -7.11 -3.62
C GLU A 148 -3.46 -7.47 -5.11
N PHE A 149 -3.35 -6.46 -5.98
CA PHE A 149 -3.36 -6.66 -7.43
C PHE A 149 -1.99 -7.15 -7.91
N SER A 150 -1.98 -7.99 -8.95
CA SER A 150 -0.73 -8.25 -9.66
C SER A 150 -0.24 -6.97 -10.34
N PRO A 151 1.06 -6.83 -10.64
CA PRO A 151 1.58 -5.64 -11.35
C PRO A 151 0.83 -5.34 -12.65
N GLU A 152 0.59 -6.35 -13.49
CA GLU A 152 -0.11 -6.17 -14.76
C GLU A 152 -1.58 -5.77 -14.57
N GLN A 153 -2.22 -6.28 -13.50
CA GLN A 153 -3.58 -5.91 -13.18
C GLN A 153 -3.63 -4.46 -12.68
N ALA A 154 -2.73 -4.08 -11.77
CA ALA A 154 -2.59 -2.74 -11.23
C ALA A 154 -2.43 -1.67 -12.33
N GLU A 155 -1.58 -1.94 -13.33
CA GLU A 155 -1.43 -1.06 -14.50
C GLU A 155 -2.71 -0.99 -15.32
N ARG A 156 -3.26 -2.14 -15.69
CA ARG A 156 -4.43 -2.20 -16.58
C ARG A 156 -5.67 -1.54 -15.99
N VAL A 157 -5.89 -1.65 -14.68
CA VAL A 157 -7.05 -1.05 -14.01
C VAL A 157 -6.79 0.39 -13.55
N GLY A 158 -5.57 0.90 -13.68
CA GLY A 158 -5.23 2.31 -13.42
C GLY A 158 -4.98 2.66 -11.94
N VAL A 159 -4.75 1.68 -11.05
CA VAL A 159 -4.46 1.99 -9.63
C VAL A 159 -3.14 2.74 -9.46
N VAL A 160 -2.18 2.48 -10.34
CA VAL A 160 -0.89 3.17 -10.37
C VAL A 160 -1.09 4.65 -10.71
N ASP A 161 -1.95 4.96 -11.67
CA ASP A 161 -2.24 6.34 -12.08
C ASP A 161 -2.95 7.10 -10.94
N LEU A 162 -3.94 6.48 -10.29
CA LEU A 162 -4.57 7.06 -9.09
C LEU A 162 -3.56 7.32 -7.97
N ALA A 163 -2.59 6.43 -7.77
CA ALA A 163 -1.54 6.62 -6.77
C ALA A 163 -0.64 7.82 -7.12
N LEU A 164 -0.28 7.98 -8.39
CA LEU A 164 0.48 9.15 -8.87
C LEU A 164 -0.30 10.45 -8.71
N GLU A 165 -1.60 10.45 -9.00
CA GLU A 165 -2.48 11.60 -8.79
C GLU A 165 -2.61 11.95 -7.31
N ALA A 166 -2.76 10.94 -6.44
CA ALA A 166 -2.77 11.14 -4.98
C ALA A 166 -1.47 11.78 -4.47
N ILE A 167 -0.32 11.34 -5.01
CA ILE A 167 0.99 11.92 -4.70
C ILE A 167 1.05 13.40 -5.08
N ARG A 168 0.62 13.76 -6.30
CA ARG A 168 0.55 15.16 -6.75
C ARG A 168 -0.37 16.01 -5.89
N ALA A 169 -1.48 15.43 -5.41
CA ALA A 169 -2.46 16.12 -4.59
C ALA A 169 -2.00 16.35 -3.13
N GLY A 170 -1.07 15.55 -2.61
CA GLY A 170 -0.43 15.73 -1.30
C GLY A 170 -1.26 15.34 -0.06
N SER A 171 -2.58 15.54 -0.06
CA SER A 171 -3.44 15.36 1.13
C SER A 171 -3.76 13.91 1.53
N GLY A 172 -3.24 12.92 0.78
CA GLY A 172 -3.50 11.51 1.06
C GLY A 172 -2.36 10.55 0.75
N SER A 173 -1.19 11.06 0.34
CA SER A 173 -0.12 10.21 -0.19
C SER A 173 0.73 9.53 0.90
N GLU A 174 0.68 9.95 2.16
CA GLU A 174 1.53 9.38 3.22
C GLU A 174 1.43 7.86 3.37
N LEU A 175 0.28 7.23 3.11
CA LEU A 175 0.14 5.77 3.20
C LEU A 175 0.76 5.08 1.98
N ILE A 176 0.64 5.68 0.79
CA ILE A 176 1.29 5.20 -0.45
C ILE A 176 2.84 5.19 -0.31
N VAL A 177 3.38 5.96 0.65
CA VAL A 177 4.82 5.95 0.96
C VAL A 177 5.31 4.57 1.36
N TYR A 178 4.51 3.75 2.05
CA TYR A 178 4.96 2.40 2.44
C TYR A 178 5.17 1.49 1.23
N PHE A 179 4.35 1.60 0.19
CA PHE A 179 4.58 0.87 -1.05
C PHE A 179 5.85 1.38 -1.77
N ALA A 180 6.07 2.70 -1.78
CA ALA A 180 7.33 3.30 -2.24
C ALA A 180 8.52 3.05 -1.27
N GLY A 181 8.28 2.61 -0.04
CA GLY A 181 9.27 2.29 1.00
C GLY A 181 9.61 0.81 1.08
N ASP A 182 8.76 -0.03 0.48
CA ASP A 182 8.86 -1.49 0.31
C ASP A 182 8.56 -2.33 1.58
N GLN A 183 7.67 -3.34 1.44
CA GLN A 183 7.54 -4.49 2.36
C GLN A 183 7.16 -5.82 1.65
N ASN A 184 6.56 -5.81 0.44
CA ASN A 184 6.12 -7.03 -0.28
C ASN A 184 6.99 -7.47 -1.47
N ALA A 185 8.27 -7.09 -1.53
CA ALA A 185 9.22 -7.63 -2.52
C ALA A 185 9.29 -9.19 -2.55
N ALA A 186 8.71 -9.88 -1.57
CA ALA A 186 8.61 -11.33 -1.50
C ALA A 186 7.55 -11.97 -2.42
N LEU A 187 6.55 -11.25 -2.93
CA LEU A 187 5.37 -11.90 -3.56
C LEU A 187 5.49 -12.24 -5.05
N ALA A 188 6.40 -11.63 -5.82
CA ALA A 188 6.43 -11.87 -7.27
C ALA A 188 7.78 -11.56 -7.95
N GLY A 189 8.89 -12.08 -7.41
CA GLY A 189 10.18 -12.04 -8.11
C GLY A 189 10.74 -10.63 -8.33
N GLY A 190 10.52 -9.71 -7.37
CA GLY A 190 11.22 -8.42 -7.36
C GLY A 190 10.78 -7.40 -8.41
N ARG A 191 9.53 -7.45 -8.89
CA ARG A 191 8.98 -6.38 -9.74
C ARG A 191 8.69 -5.13 -8.92
N LEU A 192 9.75 -4.34 -8.74
CA LEU A 192 9.79 -3.09 -7.98
C LEU A 192 9.46 -1.87 -8.84
N ALA A 193 9.13 -2.08 -10.13
CA ALA A 193 8.90 -1.01 -11.09
C ALA A 193 7.85 0.00 -10.60
N HIS A 194 6.73 -0.46 -10.05
CA HIS A 194 5.71 0.43 -9.49
C HIS A 194 6.20 1.15 -8.23
N ALA A 195 6.87 0.44 -7.33
CA ALA A 195 7.40 1.07 -6.15
C ALA A 195 8.41 2.16 -6.54
N ASP A 196 9.32 1.87 -7.46
CA ASP A 196 10.36 2.79 -7.93
C ASP A 196 9.75 3.98 -8.68
N LEU A 197 8.72 3.74 -9.48
CA LEU A 197 7.91 4.79 -10.12
C LEU A 197 7.27 5.71 -9.08
N LEU A 198 6.59 5.16 -8.08
CA LEU A 198 5.93 5.94 -7.03
C LEU A 198 6.96 6.72 -6.19
N ALA A 199 8.10 6.11 -5.87
CA ALA A 199 9.17 6.81 -5.13
C ALA A 199 9.75 7.99 -5.92
N ARG A 200 9.91 7.85 -7.25
CA ARG A 200 10.29 8.97 -8.13
C ARG A 200 9.23 10.06 -8.15
N ALA A 201 7.96 9.69 -8.21
CA ALA A 201 6.85 10.63 -8.18
C ALA A 201 6.79 11.38 -6.84
N PHE A 202 6.98 10.69 -5.71
CA PHE A 202 7.11 11.35 -4.41
C PHE A 202 8.22 12.39 -4.43
N ALA A 203 9.42 11.98 -4.85
CA ALA A 203 10.57 12.85 -4.89
C ALA A 203 10.32 14.09 -5.75
N ARG A 204 9.66 13.97 -6.91
CA ARG A 204 9.50 15.06 -7.87
C ARG A 204 8.25 15.92 -7.65
N GLU A 205 7.15 15.30 -7.27
CA GLU A 205 5.81 15.86 -7.46
C GLU A 205 5.03 15.99 -6.14
N CYS A 206 5.40 15.27 -5.07
CA CYS A 206 4.68 15.34 -3.80
C CYS A 206 4.87 16.71 -3.14
N PRO A 207 3.82 17.51 -2.89
CA PRO A 207 3.97 18.85 -2.34
C PRO A 207 4.48 18.87 -0.88
N ASP A 208 4.39 17.74 -0.17
CA ASP A 208 4.84 17.60 1.21
C ASP A 208 6.34 17.25 1.26
N LEU A 209 7.15 18.23 1.65
CA LEU A 209 8.60 18.08 1.74
C LEU A 209 9.06 17.15 2.86
N GLU A 210 8.27 16.97 3.93
CA GLU A 210 8.59 16.00 4.99
C GLU A 210 8.38 14.57 4.47
N LEU A 211 7.32 14.34 3.69
CA LEU A 211 7.12 13.04 3.02
C LEU A 211 8.20 12.76 1.96
N VAL A 212 8.68 13.77 1.23
CA VAL A 212 9.82 13.63 0.32
C VAL A 212 11.08 13.19 1.08
N GLU A 213 11.38 13.83 2.22
CA GLU A 213 12.49 13.44 3.10
C GLU A 213 12.30 11.99 3.57
N HIS A 214 11.09 11.62 4.03
CA HIS A 214 10.79 10.28 4.50
C HIS A 214 11.01 9.20 3.42
N ILE A 215 10.56 9.45 2.19
CA ILE A 215 10.77 8.56 1.04
C ILE A 215 12.27 8.39 0.75
N LEU A 216 13.04 9.48 0.79
CA LEU A 216 14.48 9.43 0.60
C LEU A 216 15.14 8.55 1.67
N SER A 217 14.78 8.71 2.95
CA SER A 217 15.30 7.87 4.04
C SER A 217 14.97 6.40 3.82
N LEU A 218 13.72 6.07 3.46
CA LEU A 218 13.28 4.69 3.22
C LEU A 218 14.03 4.05 2.05
N ARG A 219 14.22 4.80 0.95
CA ARG A 219 14.96 4.30 -0.23
C ARG A 219 16.45 4.11 0.03
N LEU A 220 17.07 5.01 0.80
CA LEU A 220 18.46 4.84 1.24
C LEU A 220 18.62 3.63 2.16
N LEU A 221 17.72 3.44 3.12
CA LEU A 221 17.71 2.27 4.01
C LEU A 221 17.57 0.96 3.22
N ARG A 222 16.67 0.92 2.23
CA ARG A 222 16.47 -0.23 1.35
C ARG A 222 17.71 -0.52 0.52
N ALA A 223 18.29 0.49 -0.13
CA ALA A 223 19.50 0.34 -0.93
C ALA A 223 20.68 -0.18 -0.09
N ALA A 224 20.81 0.26 1.16
CA ALA A 224 21.81 -0.25 2.09
C ALA A 224 21.61 -1.73 2.48
N ARG A 225 20.37 -2.23 2.44
CA ARG A 225 20.03 -3.64 2.73
C ARG A 225 20.07 -4.54 1.48
N ALA A 226 19.97 -3.96 0.29
CA ALA A 226 19.89 -4.70 -0.95
C ALA A 226 21.27 -5.20 -1.41
N SER A 227 21.35 -6.48 -1.75
CA SER A 227 22.50 -7.11 -2.38
C SER A 227 22.42 -6.99 -3.92
N GLY A 228 22.51 -5.80 -4.52
CA GLY A 228 22.43 -5.66 -5.99
C GLY A 228 21.96 -4.31 -6.56
N GLU A 229 21.52 -4.34 -7.83
CA GLU A 229 21.28 -3.27 -8.83
C GLU A 229 20.30 -2.12 -8.49
N ALA A 230 20.19 -1.69 -7.23
CA ALA A 230 19.26 -0.63 -6.81
C ALA A 230 19.76 0.82 -7.11
N GLY A 231 20.84 0.99 -7.88
CA GLY A 231 21.58 2.25 -7.98
C GLY A 231 20.87 3.38 -8.76
N GLY A 232 20.31 3.08 -9.94
CA GLY A 232 19.83 4.14 -10.85
C GLY A 232 18.63 4.93 -10.34
N VAL A 233 17.64 4.25 -9.74
CA VAL A 233 16.46 4.90 -9.15
C VAL A 233 16.84 5.77 -7.96
N LEU A 234 17.78 5.30 -7.13
CA LEU A 234 18.24 6.05 -5.97
C LEU A 234 18.90 7.35 -6.37
N VAL A 235 19.74 7.36 -7.40
CA VAL A 235 20.38 8.59 -7.92
C VAL A 235 19.33 9.61 -8.34
N ASP A 236 18.30 9.18 -9.07
CA ASP A 236 17.24 10.09 -9.53
C ASP A 236 16.41 10.65 -8.37
N ILE A 237 16.14 9.85 -7.34
CA ILE A 237 15.46 10.29 -6.12
C ILE A 237 16.33 11.27 -5.33
N ILE A 238 17.64 11.02 -5.22
CA ILE A 238 18.58 11.92 -4.55
C ILE A 238 18.65 13.26 -5.27
N LYS A 239 18.75 13.27 -6.60
CA LYS A 239 18.76 14.52 -7.39
C LYS A 239 17.50 15.33 -7.17
N ALA A 240 16.33 14.71 -7.31
CA ALA A 240 15.06 15.38 -7.04
C ALA A 240 14.96 15.85 -5.57
N GLY A 241 15.47 15.06 -4.63
CA GLY A 241 15.58 15.46 -3.23
C GLY A 241 16.47 16.68 -3.02
N ILE A 242 17.60 16.78 -3.72
CA ILE A 242 18.52 17.93 -3.64
C ILE A 242 17.85 19.18 -4.19
N GLU A 243 17.21 19.08 -5.35
CA GLU A 243 16.49 20.19 -5.98
C GLU A 243 15.39 20.75 -5.07
N ARG A 244 14.73 19.89 -4.27
CA ARG A 244 13.55 20.27 -3.49
C ARG A 244 13.81 20.55 -2.00
N LEU A 245 14.77 19.84 -1.40
CA LEU A 245 15.10 19.95 0.04
C LEU A 245 16.42 20.68 0.28
N GLY A 246 17.25 20.84 -0.75
CA GLY A 246 18.62 21.32 -0.64
C GLY A 246 19.62 20.22 -0.29
N VAL A 247 20.88 20.47 -0.64
CA VAL A 247 22.00 19.51 -0.47
C VAL A 247 22.18 19.11 1.00
N GLU A 248 22.09 20.06 1.94
CA GLU A 248 22.36 19.79 3.36
C GLU A 248 21.40 18.77 3.97
N ARG A 249 20.08 18.90 3.71
CA ARG A 249 19.07 17.95 4.21
C ARG A 249 19.25 16.56 3.62
N VAL A 250 19.55 16.47 2.32
CA VAL A 250 19.79 15.19 1.67
C VAL A 250 21.05 14.50 2.21
N VAL A 251 22.13 15.26 2.42
CA VAL A 251 23.37 14.73 3.03
C VAL A 251 23.10 14.21 4.44
N HIS A 252 22.29 14.92 5.23
CA HIS A 252 21.90 14.48 6.56
C HIS A 252 21.19 13.12 6.53
N GLU A 253 20.24 12.91 5.60
CA GLU A 253 19.57 11.60 5.45
C GLU A 253 20.53 10.47 5.06
N ILE A 254 21.46 10.74 4.14
CA ILE A 254 22.50 9.77 3.74
C ILE A 254 23.37 9.37 4.94
N VAL A 255 23.75 10.34 5.78
CA VAL A 255 24.57 10.09 6.97
C VAL A 255 23.78 9.32 8.04
N LYS A 256 22.49 9.64 8.27
CA LYS A 256 21.63 8.92 9.23
C LYS A 256 21.62 7.43 8.96
N VAL A 257 21.40 7.02 7.71
CA VAL A 257 21.37 5.60 7.32
C VAL A 257 22.68 4.89 7.70
N ARG A 258 23.83 5.54 7.53
CA ARG A 258 25.14 5.00 7.91
C ARG A 258 25.29 4.70 9.41
N ILE A 259 24.71 5.55 10.28
CA ILE A 259 24.78 5.38 11.75
C ILE A 259 24.03 4.11 12.19
N PHE A 260 22.94 3.76 11.51
CA PHE A 260 22.14 2.58 11.86
C PHE A 260 22.82 1.25 11.49
N PHE A 261 23.78 1.23 10.56
CA PHE A 261 24.42 0.00 10.07
C PHE A 261 25.82 -0.27 10.65
N ASP A 262 26.37 0.61 11.49
CA ASP A 262 27.70 0.44 12.08
C ASP A 262 27.74 -0.53 13.28
N ARG A 263 27.08 -1.69 13.16
CA ARG A 263 27.10 -2.77 14.17
C ARG A 263 27.53 -4.14 13.64
N SER A 264 28.17 -4.23 12.47
CA SER A 264 28.90 -5.45 12.07
C SER A 264 30.03 -5.15 11.07
N PRO A 265 31.26 -5.64 11.31
CA PRO A 265 32.38 -5.45 10.40
C PRO A 265 32.33 -6.53 9.30
N GLY A 266 32.15 -6.11 8.05
CA GLY A 266 32.48 -6.94 6.90
C GLY A 266 31.35 -7.11 5.88
N ARG A 267 31.61 -6.55 4.69
CA ARG A 267 30.88 -6.64 3.41
C ARG A 267 29.76 -5.62 3.24
N TRP A 268 30.04 -4.57 2.45
CA TRP A 268 29.44 -4.22 1.14
C TRP A 268 30.33 -3.12 0.52
N ASN A 269 30.99 -3.42 -0.62
CA ASN A 269 32.04 -2.58 -1.22
C ASN A 269 31.58 -1.76 -2.45
N ALA A 270 30.27 -1.60 -2.68
CA ALA A 270 29.78 -0.42 -3.37
C ALA A 270 29.56 0.62 -2.27
N THR A 271 30.61 1.39 -2.01
CA THR A 271 30.65 2.22 -0.81
C THR A 271 29.85 3.49 -1.04
N LEU A 272 29.42 4.13 0.04
CA LEU A 272 28.97 5.51 0.01
C LEU A 272 29.96 6.45 -0.72
N ALA A 273 31.23 6.07 -0.91
CA ALA A 273 32.18 6.80 -1.75
C ALA A 273 31.89 6.71 -3.26
N ASP A 274 31.18 5.69 -3.74
CA ASP A 274 30.73 5.60 -5.14
C ASP A 274 29.50 6.49 -5.38
N ILE A 275 28.50 6.40 -4.50
CA ILE A 275 27.33 7.29 -4.52
C ILE A 275 27.74 8.74 -4.19
N ALA A 276 28.60 8.95 -3.20
CA ALA A 276 29.13 10.28 -2.89
C ALA A 276 30.15 10.78 -3.91
N ARG A 277 30.66 9.95 -4.83
CA ARG A 277 31.47 10.40 -5.97
C ARG A 277 30.58 10.84 -7.13
N GLU A 278 29.46 10.16 -7.36
CA GLU A 278 28.42 10.63 -8.30
C GLU A 278 27.69 11.88 -7.78
N VAL A 279 27.28 11.89 -6.50
CA VAL A 279 26.65 13.04 -5.85
C VAL A 279 27.65 14.19 -5.67
N ARG A 280 28.93 13.93 -5.38
CA ARG A 280 29.95 14.99 -5.46
C ARG A 280 30.15 15.45 -6.90
N HIS A 281 30.17 14.60 -7.91
CA HIS A 281 30.28 15.08 -9.28
C HIS A 281 29.09 15.96 -9.70
N LEU A 282 27.87 15.62 -9.30
CA LEU A 282 26.66 16.39 -9.57
C LEU A 282 26.62 17.71 -8.77
N ALA A 283 26.78 17.64 -7.45
CA ALA A 283 26.74 18.83 -6.59
C ALA A 283 27.98 19.74 -6.74
N PHE A 284 29.13 19.20 -7.13
CA PHE A 284 30.35 19.98 -7.37
C PHE A 284 30.35 20.60 -8.76
N ASN A 285 29.81 19.95 -9.80
CA ASN A 285 29.69 20.59 -11.12
C ASN A 285 28.66 21.72 -11.11
N ASP A 286 27.50 21.54 -10.47
CA ASP A 286 26.48 22.60 -10.38
C ASP A 286 26.92 23.75 -9.45
N ALA A 287 27.63 23.45 -8.35
CA ALA A 287 28.19 24.49 -7.49
C ALA A 287 29.38 25.21 -8.14
N VAL A 288 30.18 24.53 -8.97
CA VAL A 288 31.29 25.16 -9.71
C VAL A 288 30.80 25.96 -10.92
N GLU A 289 29.78 25.51 -11.66
CA GLU A 289 29.15 26.33 -12.70
C GLU A 289 28.44 27.55 -12.10
N GLY A 290 27.73 27.39 -10.98
CA GLY A 290 27.12 28.51 -10.26
C GLY A 290 28.14 29.51 -9.69
N LEU A 291 29.31 29.03 -9.24
CA LEU A 291 30.42 29.89 -8.79
C LEU A 291 31.16 30.55 -9.95
N MET A 292 31.33 29.88 -11.10
CA MET A 292 31.98 30.46 -12.28
C MET A 292 31.11 31.52 -12.97
N LEU A 293 29.79 31.30 -13.04
CA LEU A 293 28.85 32.31 -13.56
C LEU A 293 28.71 33.52 -12.63
N ALA A 294 28.87 33.34 -11.32
CA ALA A 294 28.87 34.44 -10.36
C ALA A 294 30.18 35.26 -10.37
N THR A 295 31.31 34.68 -10.81
CA THR A 295 32.59 35.40 -10.91
C THR A 295 32.80 36.15 -12.22
N ASP A 296 32.01 35.88 -13.27
CA ASP A 296 32.11 36.58 -14.55
C ASP A 296 31.26 37.88 -14.61
N ASP A 297 30.29 38.07 -13.70
CA ASP A 297 29.43 39.27 -13.65
C ASP A 297 29.93 40.39 -12.71
N GLU A 298 30.92 40.13 -11.84
CA GLU A 298 31.55 41.16 -10.98
C GLU A 298 32.82 41.80 -11.58
N GLY A 299 33.11 41.51 -12.86
CA GLY A 299 34.29 41.99 -13.58
C GLY A 299 34.06 43.12 -14.59
N GLY A 300 32.90 43.78 -14.60
CA GLY A 300 32.57 44.70 -15.69
C GLY A 300 31.53 45.77 -15.37
N SER A 301 31.80 46.67 -14.42
CA SER A 301 31.83 48.15 -14.60
C SER A 301 31.84 48.89 -13.26
#